data_AF-A0A434TBL6-F1
#
_entry.id   AF-A0A434TBL6-F1
#
_cell.length_a   1.000
_cell.length_b   1.000
_cell.length_c   1.000
_cell.angle_alpha   90.00
_cell.angle_beta   90.00
_cell.angle_gamma   90.00
#
_symmetry.space_group_name_H-M   'P 1'
#
loop_
_entity.id
_entity.type
_entity.pdbx_description
1 polymer ?
#
loop_
_entity_poly.entity_id
_entity_poly.type
_entity_poly.pdbx_seq_one_letter_code
_entity_poly.pdbx_strand_id
1 'polypeptide(L)'
;MSDANRVLWSEGLFLRTQHFQQQDRFFEAMVRGALQAGQLHTFGFQQLTLDQSLLDAGQVSIVSARGIFPDGTPFSIPEMMDAPKPLPVTADTGAGPVLVALPLEPPGGVGFDPAHAASTGARYHGRIVPVRDSVQGGADPEEIEIARPQAVLLAPGKSVGGYTALPVADIKGVR
;
A
#
# COMPACT_ATOMS: atom_id res chain seq x y z
N MET A 1 11.35 -21.26 -4.62
CA MET A 1 9.97 -21.79 -4.57
C MET A 1 9.04 -20.59 -4.54
N SER A 2 7.94 -20.59 -5.30
CA SER A 2 6.95 -19.50 -5.19
C SER A 2 6.37 -19.51 -3.77
N ASP A 3 6.33 -18.34 -3.15
CA ASP A 3 5.74 -18.08 -1.83
C ASP A 3 4.21 -17.95 -1.90
N ALA A 4 3.59 -18.17 -3.06
CA ALA A 4 2.16 -18.04 -3.31
C ALA A 4 1.51 -19.36 -3.74
N ASN A 5 2.01 -20.52 -3.29
CA ASN A 5 1.35 -21.81 -3.53
C ASN A 5 0.05 -21.95 -2.73
N ARG A 6 -0.88 -22.76 -3.24
CA ARG A 6 -2.17 -23.04 -2.59
C ARG A 6 -1.98 -23.83 -1.29
N VAL A 7 -2.79 -23.50 -0.28
CA VAL A 7 -2.88 -24.27 0.97
C VAL A 7 -3.60 -25.60 0.72
N LEU A 8 -3.02 -26.70 1.21
CA LEU A 8 -3.68 -28.00 1.25
C LEU A 8 -4.56 -28.08 2.51
N TRP A 9 -5.87 -28.15 2.32
CA TRP A 9 -6.85 -28.35 3.39
C TRP A 9 -7.17 -29.83 3.52
N SER A 10 -6.76 -30.45 4.63
CA SER A 10 -7.03 -31.86 4.93
C SER A 10 -7.89 -32.00 6.18
N GLU A 11 -8.64 -33.09 6.27
CA GLU A 11 -9.32 -33.46 7.51
C GLU A 11 -8.31 -33.60 8.66
N GLY A 12 -8.69 -33.15 9.85
CA GLY A 12 -7.81 -33.16 11.03
C GLY A 12 -6.71 -32.10 11.05
N LEU A 13 -6.66 -31.19 10.06
CA LEU A 13 -5.71 -30.07 10.07
C LEU A 13 -6.03 -29.09 11.21
N PHE A 14 -5.03 -28.77 12.02
CA PHE A 14 -5.12 -27.70 13.02
C PHE A 14 -4.89 -26.33 12.39
N LEU A 15 -5.87 -25.43 12.50
CA LEU A 15 -5.77 -24.06 11.99
C LEU A 15 -4.67 -23.26 12.70
N ARG A 16 -3.98 -22.46 11.90
CA ARG A 16 -2.90 -21.56 12.32
C ARG A 16 -2.92 -20.33 11.42
N THR A 17 -2.37 -19.21 11.89
CA THR A 17 -2.32 -17.95 11.12
C THR A 17 -1.66 -18.11 9.75
N GLN A 18 -0.65 -18.97 9.64
CA GLN A 18 0.07 -19.21 8.38
C GLN A 18 -0.84 -19.76 7.28
N HIS A 19 -1.89 -20.51 7.61
CA HIS A 19 -2.83 -21.03 6.61
C HIS A 19 -3.61 -19.88 5.95
N PHE A 20 -4.08 -18.91 6.73
CA PHE A 20 -4.79 -17.76 6.18
C PHE A 20 -3.84 -16.83 5.41
N GLN A 21 -2.67 -16.51 5.98
CA GLN A 21 -1.66 -15.69 5.30
C GLN A 21 -1.22 -16.29 3.95
N GLN A 22 -1.06 -17.62 3.88
CA GLN A 22 -0.70 -18.29 2.63
C GLN A 22 -1.86 -18.34 1.63
N GLN A 23 -3.10 -18.49 2.12
CA GLN A 23 -4.29 -18.43 1.27
C GLN A 23 -4.46 -17.04 0.65
N ASP A 24 -4.22 -15.97 1.41
CA ASP A 24 -4.26 -14.59 0.92
C ASP A 24 -3.20 -14.37 -0.17
N ARG A 25 -1.95 -14.77 0.07
CA ARG A 25 -0.88 -14.70 -0.94
C ARG A 25 -1.24 -15.44 -2.23
N PHE A 26 -1.80 -16.65 -2.13
CA PHE A 26 -2.22 -17.41 -3.30
C PHE A 26 -3.31 -16.67 -4.09
N PHE A 27 -4.33 -16.11 -3.40
CA PHE A 27 -5.40 -15.38 -4.06
C PHE A 27 -4.91 -14.09 -4.72
N GLU A 28 -4.10 -13.30 -4.02
CA GLU A 28 -3.48 -12.09 -4.56
C GLU A 28 -2.62 -12.38 -5.79
N ALA A 29 -1.83 -13.46 -5.76
CA ALA A 29 -1.01 -13.87 -6.90
C ALA A 29 -1.86 -14.28 -8.10
N MET A 30 -2.98 -14.98 -7.88
CA MET A 30 -3.94 -15.34 -8.94
C MET A 30 -4.58 -14.10 -9.58
N VAL A 31 -5.01 -13.13 -8.76
CA VAL A 31 -5.58 -11.86 -9.26
C VAL A 31 -4.52 -11.07 -10.06
N ARG A 32 -3.30 -10.94 -9.53
CA ARG A 32 -2.19 -10.27 -10.21
C ARG A 32 -1.84 -10.96 -11.52
N GLY A 33 -1.77 -12.29 -11.53
CA GLY A 33 -1.54 -13.08 -12.73
C GLY A 33 -2.62 -12.85 -13.80
N ALA A 34 -3.89 -12.79 -13.40
CA ALA A 34 -4.99 -12.49 -14.31
C ALA A 34 -4.91 -11.06 -14.89
N LEU A 35 -4.55 -10.07 -14.06
CA LEU A 35 -4.36 -8.68 -14.52
C LEU A 35 -3.19 -8.54 -15.49
N GLN A 36 -2.08 -9.23 -15.25
CA GLN A 36 -0.89 -9.19 -16.10
C GLN A 36 -1.02 -10.00 -17.39
N ALA A 37 -1.92 -10.99 -17.43
CA ALA A 37 -2.23 -11.73 -18.65
C ALA A 37 -2.98 -10.86 -19.68
N GLY A 38 -3.64 -9.78 -19.24
CA GLY A 38 -4.22 -8.78 -20.13
C GLY A 38 -3.12 -7.95 -20.80
N GLN A 39 -3.20 -7.75 -22.12
CA GLN A 39 -2.26 -6.90 -22.88
C GLN A 39 -2.48 -5.39 -22.63
N LEU A 40 -2.84 -5.00 -21.42
CA LEU A 40 -3.17 -3.63 -21.04
C LEU A 40 -2.14 -3.10 -20.05
N HIS A 41 -1.83 -1.81 -20.13
CA HIS A 41 -1.12 -1.11 -19.06
C HIS A 41 -2.06 -0.96 -17.87
N THR A 42 -2.08 -1.95 -16.97
CA THR A 42 -3.06 -2.09 -15.88
C THR A 42 -2.73 -1.28 -14.62
N PHE A 43 -1.69 -0.44 -14.63
CA PHE A 43 -1.26 0.36 -13.49
C PHE A 43 -1.29 1.86 -13.78
N GLY A 44 -1.37 2.67 -12.72
CA GLY A 44 -1.46 4.13 -12.78
C GLY A 44 -2.54 4.68 -11.87
N PHE A 45 -2.75 6.00 -11.93
CA PHE A 45 -3.82 6.69 -11.23
C PHE A 45 -5.10 6.68 -12.05
N GLN A 46 -6.20 6.28 -11.42
CA GLN A 46 -7.54 6.62 -11.86
C GLN A 46 -7.93 8.03 -11.40
N GLN A 47 -7.49 8.41 -10.19
CA GLN A 47 -7.70 9.73 -9.60
C GLN A 47 -6.47 10.11 -8.78
N LEU A 48 -6.10 11.39 -8.83
CA LEU A 48 -5.08 11.98 -7.96
C LEU A 48 -5.46 13.44 -7.65
N THR A 49 -5.47 13.79 -6.37
CA THR A 49 -5.72 15.14 -5.90
C THR A 49 -4.64 15.51 -4.89
N LEU A 50 -3.88 16.55 -5.20
CA LEU A 50 -2.86 17.10 -4.31
C LEU A 50 -3.46 18.19 -3.43
N ASP A 51 -2.85 18.42 -2.28
CA ASP A 51 -3.25 19.48 -1.36
C ASP A 51 -2.67 20.82 -1.83
N GLN A 52 -3.53 21.69 -2.36
CA GLN A 52 -3.09 23.00 -2.85
C GLN A 52 -2.55 23.90 -1.74
N SER A 53 -3.12 23.83 -0.53
CA SER A 53 -2.69 24.70 0.58
C SER A 53 -1.29 24.31 1.06
N LEU A 54 -1.02 23.00 1.11
CA LEU A 54 0.33 22.51 1.43
C LEU A 54 1.31 22.75 0.29
N LEU A 55 0.89 22.66 -0.98
CA LEU A 55 1.72 23.03 -2.13
C LEU A 55 2.14 24.50 -2.05
N ASP A 56 1.23 25.40 -1.72
CA ASP A 56 1.52 26.83 -1.52
C ASP A 56 2.48 27.06 -0.35
N ALA A 57 2.46 26.18 0.66
CA ALA A 57 3.41 26.14 1.77
C ALA A 57 4.72 25.38 1.45
N GLY A 58 4.95 25.01 0.19
CA GLY A 58 6.17 24.33 -0.24
C GLY A 58 6.22 22.85 0.13
N GLN A 59 5.09 22.16 0.20
CA GLN A 59 5.00 20.73 0.49
C GLN A 59 4.15 19.99 -0.53
N VAL A 60 4.64 18.86 -1.04
CA VAL A 60 3.83 17.95 -1.84
C VAL A 60 3.07 17.01 -0.91
N SER A 61 1.74 17.03 -0.99
CA SER A 61 0.86 16.18 -0.19
C SER A 61 -0.31 15.68 -1.04
N ILE A 62 -0.79 14.47 -0.75
CA ILE A 62 -1.91 13.83 -1.45
C ILE A 62 -3.15 13.91 -0.55
N VAL A 63 -4.22 14.54 -1.05
CA VAL A 63 -5.54 14.56 -0.38
C VAL A 63 -6.28 13.26 -0.64
N SER A 64 -6.32 12.85 -1.91
CA SER A 64 -6.96 11.60 -2.32
C SER A 64 -6.29 11.04 -3.55
N ALA A 65 -6.22 9.72 -3.65
CA ALA A 65 -5.74 9.04 -4.85
C ALA A 65 -6.39 7.67 -4.96
N ARG A 66 -6.59 7.19 -6.18
CA ARG A 66 -7.06 5.83 -6.46
C ARG A 66 -6.32 5.31 -7.67
N GLY A 67 -5.89 4.06 -7.63
CA GLY A 67 -5.15 3.47 -8.73
C GLY A 67 -4.63 2.08 -8.43
N ILE A 68 -3.70 1.64 -9.27
CA ILE A 68 -3.00 0.37 -9.15
C ILE A 68 -1.50 0.66 -9.27
N PHE A 69 -0.70 0.19 -8.31
CA PHE A 69 0.76 0.28 -8.39
C PHE A 69 1.32 -0.65 -9.49
N PRO A 70 2.53 -0.39 -10.02
CA PRO A 70 3.14 -1.25 -11.03
C PRO A 70 3.31 -2.72 -10.63
N ASP A 71 3.39 -3.01 -9.33
CA ASP A 71 3.40 -4.40 -8.86
C ASP A 71 2.02 -5.09 -8.99
N GLY A 72 0.94 -4.35 -9.26
CA GLY A 72 -0.43 -4.84 -9.38
C GLY A 72 -1.30 -4.57 -8.15
N THR A 73 -0.78 -3.84 -7.16
CA THR A 73 -1.51 -3.59 -5.90
C THR A 73 -2.50 -2.45 -6.06
N PRO A 74 -3.81 -2.70 -5.90
CA PRO A 74 -4.81 -1.63 -5.90
C PRO A 74 -4.68 -0.79 -4.62
N PHE A 75 -4.94 0.51 -4.72
CA PHE A 75 -4.94 1.40 -3.56
C PHE A 75 -6.01 2.50 -3.69
N SER A 76 -6.42 3.01 -2.54
CA SER A 76 -7.23 4.23 -2.44
C SER A 76 -6.88 4.98 -1.16
N ILE A 77 -6.66 6.28 -1.28
CA ILE A 77 -6.36 7.22 -0.20
C ILE A 77 -7.57 8.15 -0.06
N PRO A 78 -8.19 8.25 1.13
CA PRO A 78 -7.79 7.64 2.41
C PRO A 78 -8.44 6.28 2.72
N GLU A 79 -9.20 5.67 1.80
CA GLU A 79 -10.12 4.57 2.14
C GLU A 79 -9.44 3.22 2.43
N MET A 80 -8.44 2.82 1.65
CA MET A 80 -7.68 1.56 1.87
C MET A 80 -6.26 1.81 2.40
N MET A 81 -5.70 3.00 2.15
CA MET A 81 -4.35 3.41 2.50
C MET A 81 -4.41 4.83 3.11
N ASP A 82 -3.60 5.10 4.14
CA ASP A 82 -3.47 6.46 4.66
C ASP A 82 -2.65 7.34 3.69
N ALA A 83 -2.88 8.65 3.70
CA ALA A 83 -2.05 9.56 2.91
C ALA A 83 -0.59 9.48 3.40
N PRO A 84 0.39 9.36 2.49
CA PRO A 84 1.80 9.38 2.88
C PRO A 84 2.14 10.73 3.51
N LYS A 85 3.17 10.75 4.37
CA LYS A 85 3.66 11.98 4.98
C LYS A 85 4.00 13.02 3.90
N PRO A 86 3.53 14.28 4.03
CA PRO A 86 3.88 15.35 3.11
C PRO A 86 5.39 15.48 2.92
N LEU A 87 5.81 15.73 1.68
CA LEU A 87 7.20 15.93 1.30
C LEU A 87 7.52 17.42 1.23
N PRO A 88 8.38 17.97 2.10
CA PRO A 88 8.85 19.34 1.98
C PRO A 88 9.71 19.53 0.71
N VAL A 89 9.43 20.59 -0.02
CA VAL A 89 10.23 21.07 -1.15
C VAL A 89 11.09 22.22 -0.64
N THR A 90 12.38 21.98 -0.52
CA THR A 90 13.38 22.96 -0.09
C THR A 90 14.25 23.42 -1.26
N ALA A 91 15.08 24.44 -1.07
CA ALA A 91 16.05 24.89 -2.07
C ALA A 91 17.03 23.78 -2.50
N ASP A 92 17.29 22.79 -1.65
CA ASP A 92 18.13 21.62 -1.95
C ASP A 92 17.38 20.52 -2.70
N THR A 93 16.07 20.66 -2.90
CA THR A 93 15.26 19.70 -3.65
C THR A 93 15.50 19.92 -5.14
N GLY A 94 16.20 18.95 -5.76
CA GLY A 94 16.46 18.97 -7.20
C GLY A 94 15.19 18.91 -8.05
N ALA A 95 15.31 19.30 -9.31
CA ALA A 95 14.24 19.13 -10.29
C ALA A 95 14.02 17.64 -10.61
N GLY A 96 12.77 17.28 -10.90
CA GLY A 96 12.39 15.93 -11.31
C GLY A 96 11.14 15.39 -10.60
N PRO A 97 10.82 14.10 -10.81
CA PRO A 97 9.57 13.53 -10.35
C PRO A 97 9.57 13.29 -8.84
N VAL A 98 8.48 13.69 -8.20
CA VAL A 98 8.10 13.18 -6.88
C VAL A 98 7.29 11.92 -7.11
N LEU A 99 7.60 10.87 -6.35
CA LEU A 99 6.95 9.57 -6.47
C LEU A 99 6.17 9.24 -5.20
N VAL A 100 5.00 8.65 -5.34
CA VAL A 100 4.42 7.84 -4.26
C VAL A 100 4.96 6.42 -4.40
N ALA A 101 5.53 5.88 -3.33
CA ALA A 101 6.25 4.63 -3.33
C ALA A 101 5.76 3.71 -2.21
N LEU A 102 5.48 2.46 -2.54
CA LEU A 102 5.04 1.42 -1.62
C LEU A 102 6.16 0.36 -1.51
N PRO A 103 6.63 -0.01 -0.30
CA PRO A 103 7.67 -1.03 -0.14
C PRO A 103 7.27 -2.33 -0.84
N LEU A 104 8.18 -2.96 -1.58
CA LEU A 104 7.91 -4.26 -2.21
C LEU A 104 7.63 -5.33 -1.15
N GLU A 105 6.78 -6.29 -1.48
CA GLU A 105 6.55 -7.46 -0.62
C GLU A 105 7.87 -8.24 -0.45
N PRO A 106 8.38 -8.42 0.78
CA PRO A 106 9.64 -9.13 0.98
C PRO A 106 9.42 -10.65 0.84
N PRO A 107 10.13 -11.36 -0.04
CA PRO A 107 9.96 -12.80 -0.22
C PRO A 107 10.28 -13.56 1.08
N GLY A 108 9.26 -14.13 1.72
CA GLY A 108 9.41 -14.84 3.00
C GLY A 108 9.87 -13.97 4.18
N GLY A 109 9.85 -12.64 4.03
CA GLY A 109 10.23 -11.69 5.07
C GLY A 109 9.03 -11.12 5.84
N VAL A 110 9.31 -10.17 6.73
CA VAL A 110 8.28 -9.46 7.52
C VAL A 110 7.73 -8.30 6.69
N GLY A 111 6.48 -8.43 6.25
CA GLY A 111 5.76 -7.39 5.49
C GLY A 111 4.85 -6.48 6.34
N PHE A 112 4.73 -6.75 7.65
CA PHE A 112 3.72 -6.14 8.53
C PHE A 112 4.35 -5.62 9.82
N ASP A 113 4.05 -4.37 10.15
CA ASP A 113 4.24 -3.80 11.48
C ASP A 113 2.90 -3.85 12.24
N PRO A 114 2.83 -4.34 13.48
CA PRO A 114 1.60 -4.30 14.26
C PRO A 114 1.27 -2.88 14.73
N ALA A 115 0.00 -2.62 15.04
CA ALA A 115 -0.55 -1.30 15.35
C ALA A 115 0.16 -0.60 16.53
N HIS A 116 0.61 -1.38 17.50
CA HIS A 116 1.29 -0.90 18.69
C HIS A 116 2.80 -0.69 18.50
N ALA A 117 3.37 -1.09 17.36
CA ALA A 117 4.79 -0.96 17.07
C ALA A 117 5.07 0.26 16.18
N ALA A 118 6.28 0.79 16.33
CA ALA A 118 6.82 1.80 15.42
C ALA A 118 7.03 1.20 14.03
N SER A 119 6.88 2.02 12.99
CA SER A 119 7.10 1.55 11.62
C SER A 119 8.57 1.20 11.39
N THR A 120 8.80 0.02 10.83
CA THR A 120 10.12 -0.49 10.43
C THR A 120 10.40 -0.27 8.94
N GLY A 121 9.47 0.36 8.23
CA GLY A 121 9.45 0.42 6.77
C GLY A 121 8.79 -0.81 6.14
N ALA A 122 8.07 -1.61 6.93
CA ALA A 122 7.24 -2.69 6.42
C ALA A 122 6.16 -2.15 5.47
N ARG A 123 5.71 -3.00 4.55
CA ARG A 123 4.73 -2.62 3.54
C ARG A 123 3.37 -2.28 4.13
N TYR A 124 3.00 -2.94 5.22
CA TYR A 124 1.75 -2.72 5.93
C TYR A 124 1.97 -2.35 7.39
N HIS A 125 1.07 -1.53 7.94
CA HIS A 125 1.00 -1.20 9.36
C HIS A 125 -0.40 -1.49 9.91
N GLY A 126 -0.45 -2.03 11.13
CA GLY A 126 -1.68 -2.43 11.80
C GLY A 126 -2.54 -1.24 12.23
N ARG A 127 -3.85 -1.40 12.16
CA ARG A 127 -4.83 -0.47 12.73
C ARG A 127 -5.96 -1.26 13.39
N ILE A 128 -6.23 -0.96 14.65
CA ILE A 128 -7.39 -1.53 15.35
C ILE A 128 -8.65 -0.77 14.92
N VAL A 129 -9.66 -1.50 14.46
CA VAL A 129 -10.95 -0.95 14.04
C VAL A 129 -12.10 -1.83 14.55
N PRO A 130 -13.25 -1.23 14.93
CA PRO A 130 -14.44 -1.99 15.24
C PRO A 130 -15.08 -2.53 13.95
N VAL A 131 -15.29 -3.84 13.88
CA VAL A 131 -15.95 -4.51 12.76
C VAL A 131 -17.28 -5.09 13.24
N ARG A 132 -18.35 -4.73 12.53
CA ARG A 132 -19.70 -5.20 12.82
C ARG A 132 -19.92 -6.60 12.25
N ASP A 133 -20.65 -7.41 12.98
CA ASP A 133 -21.26 -8.60 12.40
C ASP A 133 -22.28 -8.18 11.34
N SER A 134 -22.22 -8.82 10.17
CA SER A 134 -23.12 -8.56 9.03
C SER A 134 -24.35 -9.46 9.03
N VAL A 135 -24.48 -10.37 10.00
CA VAL A 135 -25.65 -11.23 10.18
C VAL A 135 -26.73 -10.48 10.97
N GLN A 136 -28.00 -10.56 10.52
CA GLN A 136 -29.12 -9.97 11.26
C GLN A 136 -29.26 -10.62 12.64
N GLY A 137 -29.24 -9.80 13.70
CA GLY A 137 -29.20 -10.30 15.08
C GLY A 137 -27.87 -10.94 15.47
N GLY A 138 -26.81 -10.65 14.71
CA GLY A 138 -25.43 -11.07 14.98
C GLY A 138 -24.84 -10.40 16.22
N ALA A 139 -23.57 -10.69 16.45
CA ALA A 139 -22.86 -10.19 17.63
C ALA A 139 -22.66 -8.67 17.61
N ASP A 140 -22.37 -8.11 18.79
CA ASP A 140 -21.90 -6.74 18.91
C ASP A 140 -20.59 -6.54 18.12
N PRO A 141 -20.27 -5.29 17.70
CA PRO A 141 -19.04 -5.03 16.98
C PRO A 141 -17.80 -5.40 17.79
N GLU A 142 -16.84 -6.08 17.17
CA GLU A 142 -15.58 -6.52 17.80
C GLU A 142 -14.42 -5.68 17.25
N GLU A 143 -13.46 -5.32 18.10
CA GLU A 143 -12.22 -4.68 17.65
C GLU A 143 -11.27 -5.72 17.04
N ILE A 144 -10.89 -5.51 15.79
CA ILE A 144 -9.86 -6.32 15.12
C ILE A 144 -8.75 -5.44 14.57
N GLU A 145 -7.55 -6.01 14.49
CA GLU A 145 -6.42 -5.35 13.85
C GLU A 145 -6.40 -5.66 12.34
N ILE A 146 -6.55 -4.62 11.52
CA ILE A 146 -6.44 -4.70 10.06
C ILE A 146 -5.06 -4.20 9.63
N ALA A 147 -4.57 -4.66 8.48
CA ALA A 147 -3.33 -4.19 7.88
C ALA A 147 -3.62 -3.12 6.82
N ARG A 148 -2.98 -1.95 6.92
CA ARG A 148 -3.08 -0.89 5.90
C ARG A 148 -1.74 -0.71 5.20
N PRO A 149 -1.71 -0.62 3.86
CA PRO A 149 -0.50 -0.27 3.13
C PRO A 149 0.13 1.04 3.62
N GLN A 150 1.45 1.11 3.68
CA GLN A 150 2.22 2.29 4.09
C GLN A 150 3.08 2.79 2.94
N ALA A 151 2.57 3.78 2.22
CA ALA A 151 3.34 4.45 1.17
C ALA A 151 4.14 5.64 1.73
N VAL A 152 5.18 6.03 1.00
CA VAL A 152 5.99 7.22 1.26
C VAL A 152 6.07 8.09 0.01
N LEU A 153 6.29 9.39 0.18
CA LEU A 153 6.68 10.27 -0.92
C LEU A 153 8.20 10.31 -1.03
N LEU A 154 8.71 9.98 -2.22
CA LEU A 154 10.13 10.06 -2.55
C LEU A 154 10.42 11.36 -3.33
N ALA A 155 11.42 12.10 -2.86
CA ALA A 155 11.91 13.29 -3.55
C ALA A 155 12.64 12.94 -4.85
N PRO A 156 12.79 13.91 -5.78
CA PRO A 156 13.55 13.70 -7.00
C PRO A 156 14.96 13.18 -6.75
N GLY A 157 15.39 12.21 -7.55
CA GLY A 157 16.73 11.60 -7.45
C GLY A 157 16.92 10.61 -6.30
N LYS A 158 15.92 10.39 -5.42
CA LYS A 158 15.98 9.31 -4.43
C LYS A 158 15.83 7.94 -5.11
N SER A 159 16.57 6.96 -4.60
CA SER A 159 16.49 5.58 -5.10
C SER A 159 15.09 5.01 -4.85
N VAL A 160 14.55 4.35 -5.89
CA VAL A 160 13.29 3.59 -5.83
C VAL A 160 13.56 2.12 -5.47
N GLY A 161 14.82 1.74 -5.27
CA GLY A 161 15.20 0.37 -4.91
C GLY A 161 14.44 -0.12 -3.67
N GLY A 162 13.75 -1.25 -3.78
CA GLY A 162 12.91 -1.80 -2.72
C GLY A 162 11.46 -1.29 -2.71
N TYR A 163 11.05 -0.46 -3.68
CA TYR A 163 9.69 0.05 -3.79
C TYR A 163 9.06 -0.22 -5.17
N THR A 164 7.74 -0.31 -5.21
CA THR A 164 6.94 -0.03 -6.42
C THR A 164 6.45 1.42 -6.33
N ALA A 165 6.42 2.16 -7.44
CA ALA A 165 6.18 3.60 -7.37
C ALA A 165 5.45 4.17 -8.58
N LEU A 166 4.72 5.26 -8.35
CA LEU A 166 4.03 6.05 -9.38
C LEU A 166 4.43 7.53 -9.25
N PRO A 167 4.65 8.24 -10.38
CA PRO A 167 4.93 9.67 -10.35
C PRO A 167 3.68 10.47 -9.99
N VAL A 168 3.77 11.34 -8.99
CA VAL A 168 2.65 12.19 -8.53
C VAL A 168 2.73 13.62 -9.07
N ALA A 169 3.94 14.15 -9.21
CA ALA A 169 4.20 15.50 -9.67
C ALA A 169 5.64 15.60 -10.20
N ASP A 170 5.95 16.66 -10.95
CA ASP A 170 7.29 16.97 -11.43
C ASP A 170 7.72 18.35 -10.92
N ILE A 171 8.80 18.40 -10.12
CA ILE A 171 9.35 19.62 -9.56
C ILE A 171 10.24 20.28 -10.63
N LYS A 172 9.96 21.55 -10.95
CA LYS A 172 10.78 22.34 -11.90
C LYS A 172 11.83 23.22 -11.22
N GLY A 173 11.68 23.46 -9.92
CA GLY A 173 12.55 24.32 -9.13
C GLY A 173 11.75 25.11 -8.09
N VAL A 174 12.45 25.65 -7.10
CA VAL A 174 11.90 26.60 -6.14
C VAL A 174 12.19 28.00 -6.70
N ARG A 175 11.15 28.83 -6.84
CA ARG A 175 11.29 30.22 -7.30
C ARG A 175 11.69 31.14 -6.15
#